data_AF-A0A183AP94-F1
#
_entry.id   AF-A0A183AP94-F1
#
_cell.length_a   1.000
_cell.length_b   1.000
_cell.length_c   1.000
_cell.angle_alpha   90.00
_cell.angle_beta   90.00
_cell.angle_gamma   90.00
#
_symmetry.space_group_name_H-M   'P 1'
#
loop_
_entity.id
_entity.type
_entity.pdbx_description
1 polymer ?
#
loop_
_entity_poly.entity_id
_entity_poly.type
_entity_poly.pdbx_seq_one_letter_code
_entity_poly.pdbx_strand_id
1 'polypeptide(L)'
;MSSATKDIQSSALEGRLSRLEDVERKIMLIMQHAGNALEELSKDRPIVKQVEGHTHNFHTVVKEVESEMNAHINYLNQISAGLPYEGNTYADSLDLYHAIDRLILVRNTLSSVL
;
A
#
# COMPACT_ATOMS: atom_id res chain seq x y z
N MET A 1 -2.53 27.06 1.61
CA MET A 1 -3.00 25.70 1.95
C MET A 1 -2.34 24.58 1.12
N SER A 2 -1.65 24.89 0.01
CA SER A 2 -0.99 23.88 -0.87
C SER A 2 0.25 23.15 -0.27
N SER A 3 0.96 23.73 0.71
CA SER A 3 2.12 23.07 1.34
C SER A 3 1.73 21.91 2.24
N ALA A 4 0.74 22.10 3.12
CA ALA A 4 0.36 21.09 4.11
C ALA A 4 -0.16 19.79 3.46
N THR A 5 -0.89 19.90 2.34
CA THR A 5 -1.40 18.74 1.60
C THR A 5 -0.27 17.95 0.92
N LYS A 6 0.78 18.64 0.43
CA LYS A 6 1.97 18.00 -0.14
C LYS A 6 2.79 17.27 0.93
N ASP A 7 2.94 17.86 2.11
CA ASP A 7 3.71 17.25 3.20
C ASP A 7 3.01 15.98 3.73
N ILE A 8 1.68 16.00 3.81
CA ILE A 8 0.87 14.83 4.20
C ILE A 8 0.95 13.73 3.13
N GLN A 9 0.86 14.08 1.84
CA GLN A 9 1.02 13.13 0.73
C GLN A 9 2.41 12.48 0.71
N SER A 10 3.48 13.25 0.97
CA SER A 10 4.85 12.72 1.04
C SER A 10 4.96 11.70 2.17
N SER A 11 4.43 12.02 3.35
CA SER A 11 4.48 11.13 4.52
C SER A 11 3.73 9.80 4.32
N ALA A 12 2.59 9.83 3.60
CA ALA A 12 1.82 8.62 3.30
C ALA A 12 2.52 7.74 2.26
N LEU A 13 3.11 8.35 1.23
CA LEU A 13 3.93 7.64 0.25
C LEU A 13 5.18 7.02 0.92
N GLU A 14 5.87 7.77 1.76
CA GLU A 14 7.03 7.30 2.54
C GLU A 14 6.64 6.11 3.42
N GLY A 15 5.52 6.17 4.13
CA GLY A 15 5.02 5.04 4.93
C GLY A 15 4.77 3.79 4.08
N ARG A 16 4.29 3.95 2.84
CA ARG A 16 4.04 2.81 1.94
C ARG A 16 5.29 2.26 1.30
N LEU A 17 6.27 3.10 0.99
CA LEU A 17 7.59 2.66 0.55
C LEU A 17 8.30 1.89 1.67
N SER A 18 8.22 2.39 2.91
CA SER A 18 8.78 1.70 4.07
C SER A 18 8.16 0.31 4.29
N ARG A 19 6.84 0.16 4.10
CA ARG A 19 6.19 -1.16 4.15
C ARG A 19 6.63 -2.08 3.00
N LEU A 20 6.96 -1.53 1.83
CA LEU A 20 7.49 -2.33 0.73
C LEU A 20 8.93 -2.80 1.01
N GLU A 21 9.74 -1.96 1.67
CA GLU A 21 11.05 -2.37 2.19
C GLU A 21 10.93 -3.45 3.28
N ASP A 22 9.89 -3.40 4.12
CA ASP A 22 9.58 -4.48 5.06
C ASP A 22 9.27 -5.80 4.33
N VAL A 23 8.49 -5.74 3.25
CA VAL A 23 8.20 -6.91 2.40
C VAL A 23 9.48 -7.50 1.82
N GLU A 24 10.39 -6.66 1.29
CA GLU A 24 11.67 -7.13 0.76
C GLU A 24 12.52 -7.82 1.83
N ARG A 25 12.58 -7.25 3.05
CA ARG A 25 13.24 -7.91 4.20
C ARG A 25 12.60 -9.24 4.57
N LYS A 26 11.26 -9.34 4.53
CA LYS A 26 10.56 -10.61 4.79
C LYS A 26 10.83 -11.66 3.71
N ILE A 27 11.00 -11.28 2.44
CA ILE A 27 11.40 -12.20 1.38
C ILE A 27 12.77 -12.82 1.69
N MET A 28 13.72 -12.04 2.20
CA MET A 28 15.01 -12.58 2.65
C MET A 28 14.84 -13.57 3.81
N LEU A 29 13.92 -13.32 4.74
CA LEU A 29 13.60 -14.25 5.82
C LEU A 29 12.96 -15.55 5.32
N ILE A 30 12.11 -15.49 4.29
CA ILE A 30 11.55 -16.68 3.62
C ILE A 30 12.69 -17.55 3.09
N MET A 31 13.64 -16.95 2.37
CA MET A 31 14.81 -17.68 1.84
C MET A 31 15.64 -18.29 2.96
N GLN A 32 15.85 -17.56 4.07
CA GLN A 32 16.59 -18.05 5.22
C GLN A 32 15.88 -19.24 5.89
N HIS A 33 14.57 -19.17 6.14
CA HIS A 33 13.82 -20.28 6.75
C HIS A 33 13.81 -21.53 5.86
N ALA A 34 13.66 -21.36 4.54
CA ALA A 34 13.78 -22.46 3.59
C ALA A 34 15.19 -23.06 3.60
N GLY A 35 16.23 -22.21 3.57
CA GLY A 35 17.63 -22.62 3.65
C GLY A 35 17.93 -23.44 4.90
N ASN A 36 17.51 -22.97 6.07
CA ASN A 36 17.72 -23.67 7.33
C ASN A 36 16.99 -25.02 7.38
N ALA A 37 15.78 -25.11 6.82
CA ALA A 37 15.06 -26.38 6.72
C ALA A 37 15.82 -27.40 5.84
N LEU A 38 16.31 -26.94 4.68
CA LEU A 38 17.11 -27.78 3.77
C LEU A 38 18.46 -28.17 4.36
N GLU A 39 19.11 -27.25 5.06
CA GLU A 39 20.38 -27.51 5.76
C GLU A 39 20.19 -28.59 6.84
N GLU A 40 19.13 -28.50 7.64
CA GLU A 40 18.80 -29.52 8.64
C GLU A 40 18.52 -30.88 8.00
N LEU A 41 17.76 -30.91 6.90
CA LEU A 41 17.48 -32.13 6.14
C LEU A 41 18.71 -32.76 5.50
N SER A 42 19.77 -31.98 5.26
CA SER A 42 21.01 -32.48 4.65
C SER A 42 21.96 -33.16 5.64
N LYS A 43 21.69 -33.10 6.94
CA LYS A 43 22.50 -33.75 7.98
C LYS A 43 22.32 -35.27 7.94
N ASP A 44 23.35 -36.01 8.37
CA ASP A 44 23.29 -37.47 8.51
C ASP A 44 22.16 -37.94 9.45
N ARG A 45 21.81 -37.11 10.44
CA ARG A 45 20.72 -37.35 11.39
C ARG A 45 19.87 -36.08 11.56
N PRO A 46 18.90 -35.83 10.66
CA PRO A 46 18.03 -34.66 10.74
C PRO A 46 17.16 -34.67 11.99
N ILE A 47 16.97 -33.50 12.60
CA ILE A 47 16.05 -33.28 13.72
C ILE A 47 14.71 -32.80 13.16
N VAL A 48 13.74 -33.72 13.08
CA VAL A 48 12.41 -33.45 12.51
C VAL A 48 11.75 -32.19 13.10
N LYS A 49 11.83 -32.01 14.43
CA LYS A 49 11.24 -30.84 15.10
C LYS A 49 11.85 -29.51 14.65
N GLN A 50 13.13 -29.48 14.27
CA GLN A 50 13.78 -28.28 13.75
C GLN A 50 13.34 -28.00 12.31
N VAL A 51 13.27 -29.04 11.47
CA VAL A 51 12.72 -28.93 10.11
C VAL A 51 11.29 -28.38 10.16
N GLU A 52 10.42 -28.96 10.98
CA GLU A 52 9.04 -28.50 11.17
C GLU A 52 8.98 -27.05 11.64
N GLY A 53 9.85 -26.64 12.57
CA GLY A 53 9.95 -25.25 13.01
C GLY A 53 10.34 -24.29 11.89
N HIS A 54 11.37 -24.64 11.10
CA HIS A 54 11.80 -23.83 9.96
C HIS A 54 10.75 -23.75 8.86
N THR A 55 10.09 -24.87 8.52
CA THR A 55 9.00 -24.91 7.53
C THR A 55 7.78 -24.14 8.01
N HIS A 56 7.45 -24.20 9.31
CA HIS A 56 6.36 -23.41 9.88
C HIS A 56 6.63 -21.90 9.76
N ASN A 57 7.83 -21.46 10.15
CA ASN A 57 8.22 -20.05 10.05
C ASN A 57 8.27 -19.58 8.59
N PHE A 58 8.82 -20.39 7.68
CA PHE A 58 8.77 -20.14 6.24
C PHE A 58 7.35 -19.84 5.77
N HIS A 59 6.40 -20.72 6.10
CA HIS A 59 5.01 -20.59 5.68
C HIS A 59 4.32 -19.37 6.32
N THR A 60 4.62 -19.07 7.58
CA THR A 60 4.08 -17.88 8.26
C THR A 60 4.53 -16.60 7.57
N VAL A 61 5.83 -16.46 7.29
CA VAL A 61 6.36 -15.25 6.63
C VAL A 61 5.86 -15.13 5.19
N VAL A 62 5.70 -16.24 4.46
CA VAL A 62 5.07 -16.25 3.12
C VAL A 62 3.67 -15.64 3.18
N LYS A 63 2.84 -16.05 4.15
CA LYS A 63 1.47 -15.51 4.30
C LYS A 63 1.46 -14.01 4.62
N GLU A 64 2.40 -13.56 5.44
CA GLU A 64 2.54 -12.13 5.74
C GLU A 64 2.89 -11.32 4.50
N VAL A 65 3.86 -11.79 3.71
CA VAL A 65 4.25 -11.16 2.44
C VAL A 65 3.09 -11.14 1.45
N GLU A 66 2.37 -12.25 1.28
CA GLU A 66 1.19 -12.31 0.42
C GLU A 66 0.11 -11.32 0.85
N SER A 67 -0.16 -11.20 2.15
CA SER A 67 -1.14 -10.26 2.68
C SER A 67 -0.75 -8.81 2.41
N GLU A 68 0.52 -8.45 2.63
CA GLU A 68 1.01 -7.09 2.40
C GLU A 68 1.05 -6.74 0.92
N MET A 69 1.55 -7.64 0.06
CA MET A 69 1.53 -7.45 -1.39
C MET A 69 0.12 -7.28 -1.93
N ASN A 70 -0.85 -8.06 -1.45
CA ASN A 70 -2.26 -7.89 -1.83
C ASN A 70 -2.80 -6.51 -1.41
N ALA A 71 -2.43 -6.00 -0.24
CA ALA A 71 -2.81 -4.66 0.16
C ALA A 71 -2.23 -3.60 -0.80
N HIS A 72 -0.97 -3.73 -1.21
CA HIS A 72 -0.35 -2.84 -2.19
C HIS A 72 -1.00 -2.94 -3.59
N ILE A 73 -1.35 -4.14 -4.05
CA ILE A 73 -2.04 -4.36 -5.32
C ILE A 73 -3.45 -3.75 -5.30
N ASN A 74 -4.24 -4.03 -4.25
CA ASN A 74 -5.58 -3.48 -4.09
C ASN A 74 -5.56 -1.96 -4.07
N TYR A 75 -4.56 -1.41 -3.42
CA TYR A 75 -4.30 0.00 -3.47
C TYR A 75 -4.05 0.53 -4.90
N LEU A 76 -3.10 -0.07 -5.64
CA LEU A 76 -2.77 0.38 -7.00
C LEU A 76 -3.98 0.28 -7.92
N ASN A 77 -4.82 -0.73 -7.72
CA ASN A 77 -6.09 -0.89 -8.43
C ASN A 77 -7.05 0.28 -8.14
N GLN A 78 -7.17 0.72 -6.88
CA GLN A 78 -8.03 1.86 -6.52
C GLN A 78 -7.57 3.16 -7.19
N ILE A 79 -6.26 3.45 -7.17
CA ILE A 79 -5.75 4.64 -7.86
C ILE A 79 -5.91 4.53 -9.36
N SER A 80 -5.59 3.39 -9.95
CA SER A 80 -5.68 3.19 -11.40
C SER A 80 -7.12 3.30 -11.89
N ALA A 81 -8.09 2.94 -11.06
CA ALA A 81 -9.52 3.12 -11.31
C ALA A 81 -10.01 4.56 -11.06
N GLY A 82 -9.15 5.47 -10.60
CA GLY A 82 -9.51 6.86 -10.30
C GLY A 82 -10.36 7.02 -9.03
N LEU A 83 -10.43 5.98 -8.18
CA LEU A 83 -11.18 6.03 -6.92
C LEU A 83 -10.47 6.91 -5.88
N PRO A 84 -11.21 7.54 -4.96
CA PRO A 84 -10.64 8.26 -3.83
C PRO A 84 -9.77 7.35 -2.97
N TYR A 85 -8.49 7.65 -2.97
CA TYR A 85 -7.46 7.05 -2.14
C TYR A 85 -6.45 8.15 -1.75
N GLU A 86 -5.86 8.04 -0.55
CA GLU A 86 -4.91 8.98 0.10
C GLU A 86 -4.49 10.16 -0.76
N GLY A 87 -5.11 11.31 -0.47
CA GLY A 87 -4.67 12.59 -1.00
C GLY A 87 -4.87 12.75 -2.50
N ASN A 88 -5.73 11.99 -3.17
CA ASN A 88 -6.02 12.37 -4.54
C ASN A 88 -6.66 13.78 -4.56
N THR A 89 -5.97 14.70 -5.24
CA THR A 89 -6.45 16.07 -5.51
C THR A 89 -7.81 16.06 -6.23
N TYR A 90 -8.34 14.90 -6.61
CA TYR A 90 -9.69 14.72 -7.12
C TYR A 90 -10.75 15.27 -6.15
N ALA A 91 -10.63 15.05 -4.84
CA ALA A 91 -11.60 15.60 -3.88
C ALA A 91 -11.57 17.14 -3.89
N ASP A 92 -10.36 17.72 -3.82
CA ASP A 92 -10.15 19.17 -3.91
C ASP A 92 -10.57 19.73 -5.29
N SER A 93 -10.31 18.98 -6.36
CA SER A 93 -10.67 19.36 -7.74
C SER A 93 -12.18 19.29 -7.94
N LEU A 94 -12.84 18.29 -7.39
CA LEU A 94 -14.29 18.14 -7.41
C LEU A 94 -14.97 19.28 -6.63
N ASP A 95 -14.43 19.62 -5.45
CA ASP A 95 -14.94 20.76 -4.68
C ASP A 95 -14.73 22.09 -5.43
N LEU A 96 -13.59 22.25 -6.10
CA LEU A 96 -13.34 23.37 -7.01
C LEU A 96 -14.33 23.40 -8.17
N TYR A 97 -14.59 22.28 -8.84
CA TYR A 97 -15.57 22.20 -9.93
C TYR A 97 -16.98 22.57 -9.44
N HIS A 98 -17.40 22.05 -8.29
CA HIS A 98 -18.67 22.42 -7.68
C HIS A 98 -18.73 23.91 -7.30
N ALA A 99 -17.63 24.50 -6.81
CA ALA A 99 -17.57 25.93 -6.54
C ALA A 99 -17.68 26.77 -7.82
N ILE A 100 -17.05 26.33 -8.91
CA ILE A 100 -17.17 26.95 -10.24
C ILE A 100 -18.62 26.88 -10.74
N ASP A 101 -19.28 25.73 -10.63
CA ASP A 101 -20.67 25.56 -11.06
C ASP A 101 -21.61 26.49 -10.29
N ARG A 102 -21.41 26.61 -8.97
CA ARG A 102 -22.16 27.57 -8.12
C ARG A 102 -21.93 29.02 -8.56
N LEU A 103 -20.69 29.41 -8.88
CA LEU A 103 -20.37 30.75 -9.38
C LEU A 103 -21.02 31.04 -10.74
N ILE A 104 -20.99 30.08 -11.65
CA ILE A 104 -21.65 30.17 -12.96
C ILE A 104 -23.15 30.39 -12.78
N LEU A 105 -23.78 29.64 -11.88
CA LEU A 105 -25.19 29.79 -11.57
C LEU A 105 -25.51 31.20 -11.05
N VAL A 106 -24.75 31.69 -10.06
CA VAL A 106 -24.94 33.04 -9.49
C VAL A 106 -24.77 34.11 -10.56
N ARG A 107 -23.73 34.00 -11.39
CA ARG A 107 -23.50 34.91 -12.53
C ARG A 107 -24.69 34.93 -13.47
N ASN A 108 -25.18 33.76 -13.90
CA ASN A 108 -26.29 33.66 -14.84
C ASN A 108 -27.57 34.26 -14.26
N THR A 109 -27.85 34.02 -12.98
CA THR A 109 -29.00 34.63 -12.28
C THR A 109 -28.86 36.14 -12.24
N LEU A 110 -27.69 36.67 -11.88
CA LEU A 110 -27.47 38.13 -11.84
C LEU A 110 -27.64 38.77 -13.22
N SER A 111 -27.10 38.14 -14.27
CA SER A 111 -27.25 38.57 -15.66
C SER A 111 -28.70 38.49 -16.18
N SER A 112 -29.58 37.73 -15.51
CA SER A 112 -30.99 37.66 -15.88
C SER A 112 -31.87 38.71 -15.17
N VAL A 113 -31.35 39.34 -14.12
CA VAL A 113 -32.07 40.31 -13.27
C VAL A 113 -31.64 41.76 -13.56
N LEU A 114 -30.44 41.95 -14.13
CA LEU A 114 -29.94 43.22 -14.66
C LEU A 114 -30.25 43.33 -16.15
#